data_AF-A0A7V9TCV4-F1
#
_entry.id   AF-A0A7V9TCV4-F1
#
_cell.length_a   1.000
_cell.length_b   1.000
_cell.length_c   1.000
_cell.angle_alpha   90.00
_cell.angle_beta   90.00
_cell.angle_gamma   90.00
#
_symmetry.space_group_name_H-M   'P 1'
#
loop_
_entity.id
_entity.type
_entity.pdbx_description
1 polymer ?
#
loop_
_entity_poly.entity_id
_entity_poly.type
_entity_poly.pdbx_seq_one_letter_code
_entity_poly.pdbx_strand_id
1 'polypeptide(L)'
;MSYIIRPTKSEIRFAVFHLLCTYAPFVLLSIALVPSSTQAQATKRRSLAGRGVAVVVDERLATVRREPDLTSPLVRRLSRGSVVRITGTRRAADGVTFYRVVVTRRTGGWLQTESVAVPSRAGDDARLLKLIRASEDFDRIARARVFLDAFPKSPLRPAALMLYGTAAEEGADKLTREAARRLDEREMVASGAPIHSYFLNYAGLDRYRRNGIVFVFNSATKQFHYDGESWREILRRYPRSPEAAQARQRLDALSFTR
;
A
#
# COMPACT_ATOMS: atom_id res chain seq x y z
N MET A 1 -23.78 55.18 -59.46
CA MET A 1 -25.22 55.22 -59.16
C MET A 1 -25.63 53.80 -58.80
N SER A 2 -25.53 53.45 -57.52
CA SER A 2 -25.67 52.06 -57.04
C SER A 2 -26.69 52.05 -55.90
N TYR A 3 -27.79 51.32 -56.10
CA TYR A 3 -28.85 51.12 -55.13
C TYR A 3 -28.42 50.06 -54.10
N ILE A 4 -28.36 50.45 -52.82
CA ILE A 4 -28.15 49.54 -51.69
C ILE A 4 -29.52 49.19 -51.12
N ILE A 5 -29.99 47.97 -51.37
CA ILE A 5 -31.22 47.42 -50.78
C ILE A 5 -30.88 46.98 -49.36
N ARG A 6 -31.46 47.63 -48.35
CA ARG A 6 -31.39 47.18 -46.94
C ARG A 6 -32.55 46.21 -46.66
N PRO A 7 -32.29 44.99 -46.16
CA PRO A 7 -33.36 44.06 -45.82
C PRO A 7 -34.08 44.48 -44.52
N THR A 8 -35.40 44.33 -44.53
CA THR A 8 -36.31 44.61 -43.41
C THR A 8 -36.29 43.50 -42.36
N LYS A 9 -36.35 43.87 -41.08
CA LYS A 9 -36.17 43.01 -39.88
C LYS A 9 -37.13 41.79 -39.77
N SER A 10 -38.16 41.69 -40.60
CA SER A 10 -39.12 40.58 -40.57
C SER A 10 -38.65 39.32 -41.31
N GLU A 11 -37.69 39.41 -42.23
CA GLU A 11 -37.23 38.24 -43.01
C GLU A 11 -36.07 37.45 -42.36
N ILE A 12 -35.35 38.05 -41.40
CA ILE A 12 -34.25 37.36 -40.70
C ILE A 12 -34.79 36.30 -39.71
N ARG A 13 -36.07 36.37 -39.34
CA ARG A 13 -36.66 35.44 -38.36
C ARG A 13 -37.06 34.08 -38.93
N PHE A 14 -37.20 33.94 -40.25
CA PHE A 14 -37.58 32.65 -40.85
C PHE A 14 -36.38 31.77 -41.24
N ALA A 15 -35.19 32.34 -41.46
CA ALA A 15 -34.00 31.56 -41.83
C ALA A 15 -33.24 30.96 -40.63
N VAL A 16 -33.42 31.49 -39.42
CA VAL A 16 -32.72 30.99 -38.21
C VAL A 16 -33.48 29.83 -37.54
N PHE A 17 -34.77 29.66 -37.84
CA PHE A 17 -35.60 28.63 -37.19
C PHE A 17 -35.49 27.23 -37.83
N HIS A 18 -35.04 27.13 -39.09
CA HIS A 18 -34.86 25.83 -39.76
C HIS A 18 -33.45 25.24 -39.67
N LEU A 19 -32.44 25.99 -39.22
CA LEU A 19 -31.06 25.49 -39.07
C LEU A 19 -30.76 24.92 -37.67
N LEU A 20 -31.68 25.07 -36.71
CA LEU A 20 -31.50 24.59 -35.32
C LEU A 20 -32.33 23.34 -34.98
N CYS A 21 -33.10 22.80 -35.92
CA CYS A 21 -34.01 21.67 -35.67
C CYS A 21 -33.56 20.32 -36.27
N THR A 22 -32.49 20.28 -37.08
CA THR A 22 -32.01 19.03 -37.72
C THR A 22 -30.71 18.46 -37.13
N TYR A 23 -30.06 19.14 -36.19
CA TYR A 23 -28.85 18.64 -35.52
C TYR A 23 -28.96 18.54 -33.99
N ALA A 24 -30.16 18.72 -33.43
CA ALA A 24 -30.41 18.62 -31.99
C ALA A 24 -30.55 17.19 -31.42
N PRO A 25 -30.80 16.09 -32.18
CA PRO A 25 -30.86 14.77 -31.57
C PRO A 25 -29.52 13.99 -31.60
N PHE A 26 -28.49 14.43 -32.33
CA PHE A 26 -27.23 13.67 -32.47
C PHE A 26 -26.07 14.10 -31.56
N VAL A 27 -26.19 15.22 -30.84
CA VAL A 27 -25.14 15.68 -29.90
C VAL A 27 -25.44 15.30 -28.44
N LEU A 28 -26.68 14.88 -28.13
CA LEU A 28 -27.07 14.43 -26.79
C LEU A 28 -26.92 12.92 -26.55
N LEU A 29 -26.52 12.15 -27.57
CA LEU A 29 -26.29 10.70 -27.48
C LEU A 29 -24.80 10.33 -27.64
N SER A 30 -23.91 11.21 -27.21
CA SER A 30 -22.46 11.00 -27.19
C SER A 30 -21.84 11.23 -25.81
N ILE A 31 -22.67 11.32 -24.76
CA ILE A 31 -22.21 11.04 -23.38
C ILE A 31 -22.11 9.52 -23.28
N ALA A 32 -21.10 9.01 -23.97
CA ALA A 32 -20.66 7.65 -23.89
C ALA A 32 -20.43 7.33 -22.41
N LEU A 33 -21.16 6.32 -21.94
CA LEU A 33 -20.79 5.52 -20.80
C LEU A 33 -19.29 5.24 -20.89
N VAL A 34 -18.49 5.99 -20.13
CA VAL A 34 -17.17 5.53 -19.74
C VAL A 34 -17.42 4.70 -18.50
N PRO A 35 -17.42 3.36 -18.57
CA PRO A 35 -17.36 2.57 -17.36
C PRO A 35 -16.02 2.90 -16.71
N SER A 36 -16.04 3.72 -15.66
CA SER A 36 -14.93 3.83 -14.72
C SER A 36 -14.77 2.48 -14.03
N SER A 37 -14.13 1.53 -14.72
CA SER A 37 -13.64 0.31 -14.11
C SER A 37 -12.40 0.67 -13.29
N THR A 38 -12.60 1.43 -12.22
CA THR A 38 -11.65 1.50 -11.12
C THR A 38 -11.79 0.18 -10.38
N GLN A 39 -11.29 -0.90 -10.99
CA GLN A 39 -10.92 -2.09 -10.25
C GLN A 39 -9.69 -1.69 -9.41
N ALA A 40 -9.93 -0.95 -8.32
CA ALA A 40 -9.14 -1.14 -7.14
C ALA A 40 -9.29 -2.62 -6.82
N GLN A 41 -8.33 -3.42 -7.28
CA GLN A 41 -8.15 -4.79 -6.86
C GLN A 41 -7.90 -4.72 -5.37
N ALA A 42 -8.98 -4.67 -4.59
CA ALA A 42 -9.03 -5.19 -3.26
C ALA A 42 -8.74 -6.67 -3.45
N THR A 43 -7.45 -7.01 -3.54
CA THR A 43 -6.94 -8.36 -3.62
C THR A 43 -7.52 -9.06 -2.41
N LYS A 44 -8.62 -9.79 -2.63
CA LYS A 44 -9.39 -10.48 -1.60
C LYS A 44 -8.37 -11.26 -0.77
N ARG A 45 -8.06 -10.75 0.43
CA ARG A 45 -6.95 -11.26 1.23
C ARG A 45 -7.23 -12.74 1.46
N ARG A 46 -6.48 -13.59 0.77
CA ARG A 46 -6.65 -15.03 0.85
C ARG A 46 -6.37 -15.39 2.31
N SER A 47 -7.35 -15.94 3.01
CA SER A 47 -7.19 -16.28 4.42
C SER A 47 -5.99 -17.21 4.57
N LEU A 48 -4.95 -16.77 5.29
CA LEU A 48 -3.71 -17.52 5.49
C LEU A 48 -3.87 -18.70 6.47
N ALA A 49 -5.11 -19.04 6.83
CA ALA A 49 -5.47 -19.98 7.89
C ALA A 49 -5.41 -21.47 7.49
N GLY A 50 -4.61 -21.83 6.47
CA GLY A 50 -4.47 -23.22 6.03
C GLY A 50 -3.28 -23.93 6.67
N ARG A 51 -3.45 -25.22 7.04
CA ARG A 51 -2.33 -26.07 7.49
C ARG A 51 -1.27 -26.12 6.38
N GLY A 52 -0.02 -25.82 6.74
CA GLY A 52 1.10 -25.79 5.78
C GLY A 52 1.14 -24.57 4.87
N VAL A 53 0.34 -23.52 5.12
CA VAL A 53 0.51 -22.22 4.46
C VAL A 53 1.60 -21.43 5.18
N ALA A 54 2.51 -20.84 4.44
CA ALA A 54 3.55 -19.97 4.94
C ALA A 54 3.60 -18.67 4.15
N VAL A 55 4.07 -17.60 4.80
CA VAL A 55 4.26 -16.29 4.18
C VAL A 55 5.72 -15.90 4.24
N VAL A 56 6.25 -15.34 3.15
CA VAL A 56 7.63 -14.84 3.10
C VAL A 56 7.78 -13.60 3.97
N VAL A 57 8.74 -13.65 4.90
CA VAL A 57 9.06 -12.55 5.85
C VAL A 57 10.44 -11.93 5.60
N ASP A 58 11.35 -12.68 4.99
CA ASP A 58 12.69 -12.19 4.64
C ASP A 58 13.04 -12.50 3.18
N GLU A 59 13.01 -11.48 2.33
CA GLU A 59 13.31 -11.58 0.88
C GLU A 59 14.74 -12.01 0.61
N ARG A 60 15.69 -11.69 1.49
CA ARG A 60 17.12 -11.98 1.31
C ARG A 60 17.39 -13.48 1.31
N LEU A 61 16.57 -14.22 2.07
CA LEU A 61 16.63 -15.67 2.20
C LEU A 61 15.56 -16.38 1.35
N ALA A 62 14.62 -15.63 0.76
CA ALA A 62 13.45 -16.17 0.07
C ALA A 62 13.72 -16.59 -1.38
N THR A 63 14.77 -17.39 -1.58
CA THR A 63 15.11 -17.95 -2.88
C THR A 63 14.67 -19.40 -2.97
N VAL A 64 13.77 -19.70 -3.90
CA VAL A 64 13.32 -21.05 -4.24
C VAL A 64 14.39 -21.70 -5.11
N ARG A 65 14.84 -22.89 -4.73
CA ARG A 65 15.92 -23.66 -5.37
C ARG A 65 15.45 -25.02 -5.85
N ARG A 66 16.18 -25.64 -6.78
CA ARG A 66 15.84 -26.98 -7.29
C ARG A 66 16.06 -28.06 -6.23
N GLU A 67 17.09 -27.90 -5.42
CA GLU A 67 17.49 -28.82 -4.35
C GLU A 67 17.64 -28.05 -3.02
N PRO A 68 17.56 -28.72 -1.86
CA PRO A 68 17.72 -28.10 -0.54
C PRO A 68 19.20 -27.90 -0.22
N ASP A 69 19.84 -27.05 -1.00
CA ASP A 69 21.26 -26.68 -0.89
C ASP A 69 21.40 -25.19 -1.29
N LEU A 70 22.21 -24.45 -0.55
CA LEU A 70 22.55 -23.05 -0.81
C LEU A 70 23.25 -22.80 -2.15
N THR A 71 23.91 -23.81 -2.72
CA THR A 71 24.58 -23.74 -4.02
C THR A 71 23.69 -24.20 -5.18
N SER A 72 22.57 -24.86 -4.88
CA SER A 72 21.65 -25.39 -5.89
C SER A 72 21.09 -24.29 -6.81
N PRO A 73 20.88 -24.58 -8.10
CA PRO A 73 20.32 -23.63 -9.05
C PRO A 73 19.02 -22.96 -8.56
N LEU A 74 18.97 -21.64 -8.74
CA LEU A 74 17.83 -20.82 -8.37
C LEU A 74 16.68 -21.06 -9.36
N VAL A 75 15.50 -21.34 -8.83
CA VAL A 75 14.25 -21.42 -9.60
C VAL A 75 13.60 -20.05 -9.67
N ARG A 76 13.45 -19.39 -8.51
CA ARG A 76 12.76 -18.10 -8.39
C ARG A 76 13.08 -17.40 -7.08
N ARG A 77 13.19 -16.07 -7.10
CA ARG A 77 13.17 -15.25 -5.87
C ARG A 77 11.75 -14.82 -5.53
N LEU A 78 11.39 -14.88 -4.26
CA LEU A 78 10.07 -14.46 -3.76
C LEU A 78 10.19 -13.15 -3.00
N SER A 79 9.19 -12.29 -3.18
CA SER A 79 9.05 -11.06 -2.41
C SER A 79 8.33 -11.31 -1.08
N ARG A 80 8.50 -10.38 -0.14
CA ARG A 80 7.86 -10.37 1.17
C ARG A 80 6.35 -10.35 0.99
N GLY A 81 5.65 -11.06 1.88
CA GLY A 81 4.21 -11.25 1.78
C GLY A 81 3.78 -12.30 0.75
N SER A 82 4.71 -12.85 -0.05
CA SER A 82 4.38 -13.98 -0.93
C SER A 82 3.92 -15.17 -0.12
N VAL A 83 2.83 -15.79 -0.54
CA VAL A 83 2.24 -16.95 0.13
C VAL A 83 2.69 -18.22 -0.58
N VAL A 84 3.14 -19.20 0.18
CA VAL A 84 3.57 -20.50 -0.32
C VAL A 84 2.91 -21.63 0.48
N ARG A 85 2.81 -22.81 -0.12
CA ARG A 85 2.37 -24.02 0.57
C ARG A 85 3.56 -24.95 0.80
N ILE A 86 3.80 -25.29 2.05
CA ILE A 86 4.82 -26.24 2.47
C ILE A 86 4.28 -27.67 2.22
N THR A 87 5.11 -28.49 1.58
CA THR A 87 4.81 -29.90 1.27
C THR A 87 5.82 -30.87 1.86
N GLY A 88 6.91 -30.37 2.45
CA GLY A 88 7.94 -31.21 3.06
C GLY A 88 9.02 -30.38 3.73
N THR A 89 9.90 -31.04 4.47
CA THR A 89 11.04 -30.45 5.15
C THR A 89 12.28 -31.32 4.92
N ARG A 90 13.46 -30.70 4.79
CA ARG A 90 14.75 -31.40 4.76
C ARG A 90 15.81 -30.52 5.41
N ARG A 91 16.66 -31.12 6.23
CA ARG A 91 17.88 -30.49 6.73
C ARG A 91 19.04 -30.86 5.82
N ALA A 92 19.78 -29.87 5.36
CA ALA A 92 20.97 -30.05 4.55
C ALA A 92 22.19 -30.39 5.44
N ALA A 93 23.28 -30.81 4.81
CA ALA A 93 24.51 -31.22 5.51
C ALA A 93 25.17 -30.07 6.29
N ASP A 94 25.00 -28.84 5.82
CA ASP A 94 25.45 -27.60 6.48
C ASP A 94 24.57 -27.20 7.70
N GLY A 95 23.53 -27.98 8.01
CA GLY A 95 22.61 -27.74 9.11
C GLY A 95 21.46 -26.79 8.79
N VAL A 96 21.42 -26.18 7.60
CA VAL A 96 20.32 -25.32 7.17
C VAL A 96 19.08 -26.17 6.90
N THR A 97 17.92 -25.71 7.38
CA THR A 97 16.66 -26.38 7.11
C THR A 97 15.96 -25.73 5.93
N PHE A 98 15.43 -26.56 5.04
CA PHE A 98 14.66 -26.15 3.87
C PHE A 98 13.26 -26.75 3.92
N TYR A 99 12.28 -25.94 3.54
CA TYR A 99 10.95 -26.42 3.19
C TYR A 99 10.87 -26.70 1.70
N ARG A 100 10.28 -27.85 1.35
CA ARG A 100 9.76 -28.05 0.01
C ARG A 100 8.47 -27.25 -0.11
N VAL A 101 8.41 -26.34 -1.06
CA VAL A 101 7.30 -25.40 -1.23
C VAL A 101 6.71 -25.45 -2.63
N VAL A 102 5.42 -25.19 -2.70
CA VAL A 102 4.68 -24.93 -3.94
C VAL A 102 4.24 -23.48 -3.92
N VAL A 103 4.72 -22.70 -4.89
CA VAL A 103 4.40 -21.28 -5.06
C VAL A 103 3.20 -21.12 -5.98
N THR A 104 3.24 -21.79 -7.13
CA THR A 104 2.15 -21.87 -8.10
C THR A 104 1.95 -23.33 -8.52
N ARG A 105 0.94 -23.61 -9.36
CA ARG A 105 0.76 -24.97 -9.92
C ARG A 105 1.97 -25.46 -10.72
N ARG A 106 2.78 -24.55 -11.29
CA ARG A 106 3.93 -24.86 -12.16
C ARG A 106 5.28 -24.49 -11.53
N THR A 107 5.28 -23.92 -10.32
CA THR A 107 6.50 -23.41 -9.69
C THR A 107 6.56 -23.92 -8.26
N GLY A 108 7.61 -24.68 -7.96
CA GLY A 108 7.94 -25.17 -6.63
C GLY A 108 9.43 -25.44 -6.52
N GLY A 109 9.87 -25.79 -5.32
CA GLY A 109 11.27 -26.06 -5.03
C GLY A 109 11.53 -26.04 -3.54
N TRP A 110 12.77 -25.75 -3.16
CA TRP A 110 13.22 -25.71 -1.77
C TRP A 110 13.50 -24.27 -1.33
N LEU A 111 13.05 -23.92 -0.14
CA LEU A 111 13.12 -22.57 0.42
C LEU A 111 13.61 -22.66 1.87
N GLN A 112 14.53 -21.78 2.29
CA GLN A 112 15.01 -21.77 3.67
C GLN A 112 13.88 -21.48 4.67
N THR A 113 13.85 -22.19 5.80
CA THR A 113 12.75 -22.05 6.77
C THR A 113 12.68 -20.66 7.41
N GLU A 114 13.83 -20.02 7.56
CA GLU A 114 14.01 -18.73 8.21
C GLU A 114 13.35 -17.60 7.39
N SER A 115 13.27 -17.79 6.07
CA SER A 115 12.70 -16.82 5.12
C SER A 115 11.17 -16.70 5.19
N VAL A 116 10.47 -17.65 5.82
CA VAL A 116 9.01 -17.71 5.89
C VAL A 116 8.51 -17.80 7.33
N ALA A 117 7.31 -17.33 7.60
CA ALA A 117 6.58 -17.59 8.83
C ALA A 117 5.32 -18.43 8.54
N VAL A 118 5.02 -19.38 9.42
CA VAL A 118 3.91 -20.31 9.31
C VAL A 118 2.88 -19.97 10.39
N PRO A 119 1.72 -19.37 10.05
CA PRO A 119 0.71 -18.95 11.02
C PRO A 119 0.23 -20.03 11.98
N SER A 120 0.20 -21.29 11.51
CA SER A 120 -0.22 -22.44 12.32
C SER A 120 0.88 -23.02 13.21
N ARG A 121 2.11 -22.52 13.15
CA ARG A 121 3.24 -23.00 13.94
C ARG A 121 3.42 -22.12 15.18
N ALA A 122 3.44 -22.74 16.36
CA ALA A 122 3.69 -22.03 17.60
C ALA A 122 5.07 -21.35 17.58
N GLY A 123 5.13 -20.11 18.08
CA GLY A 123 6.36 -19.32 18.20
C GLY A 123 6.79 -18.58 16.93
N ASP A 124 6.17 -18.84 15.77
CA ASP A 124 6.51 -18.13 14.54
C ASP A 124 6.09 -16.66 14.55
N ASP A 125 5.03 -16.33 15.28
CA ASP A 125 4.65 -14.95 15.57
C ASP A 125 5.75 -14.25 16.39
N ALA A 126 6.17 -14.85 17.50
CA ALA A 126 7.24 -14.31 18.34
C ALA A 126 8.56 -14.13 17.56
N ARG A 127 8.92 -15.09 16.71
CA ARG A 127 10.09 -15.00 15.83
C ARG A 127 9.96 -13.85 14.83
N LEU A 128 8.81 -13.70 14.16
CA LEU A 128 8.59 -12.59 13.24
C LEU A 128 8.60 -11.25 13.97
N LEU A 129 8.03 -11.15 15.17
CA LEU A 129 8.10 -9.93 15.97
C LEU A 129 9.55 -9.54 16.31
N LYS A 130 10.39 -10.52 16.68
CA LYS A 130 11.83 -10.28 16.90
C LYS A 130 12.50 -9.71 15.64
N LEU A 131 12.17 -10.27 14.48
CA LEU A 131 12.67 -9.78 13.20
C LEU A 131 12.20 -8.34 12.90
N ILE A 132 10.94 -8.00 13.18
CA ILE A 132 10.41 -6.64 13.03
C ILE A 132 11.18 -5.66 13.92
N ARG A 133 11.42 -6.00 15.18
CA ARG A 133 12.17 -5.15 16.13
C ARG A 133 13.59 -4.86 15.65
N ALA A 134 14.24 -5.86 15.06
CA ALA A 134 15.59 -5.72 14.49
C ALA A 134 15.62 -5.06 13.10
N SER A 135 14.46 -4.74 12.53
CA SER A 135 14.36 -4.07 11.22
C SER A 135 14.35 -2.56 11.37
N GLU A 136 14.79 -1.89 10.33
CA GLU A 136 14.75 -0.43 10.24
C GLU A 136 13.87 0.01 9.07
N ASP A 137 13.50 1.28 9.10
CA ASP A 137 12.84 1.96 7.99
C ASP A 137 11.60 1.21 7.47
N PHE A 138 11.46 1.18 6.16
CA PHE A 138 10.35 0.53 5.49
C PHE A 138 10.34 -0.99 5.69
N ASP A 139 11.49 -1.61 5.97
CA ASP A 139 11.51 -3.05 6.20
C ASP A 139 10.73 -3.44 7.44
N ARG A 140 10.82 -2.61 8.49
CA ARG A 140 10.00 -2.73 9.71
C ARG A 140 8.51 -2.65 9.38
N ILE A 141 8.10 -1.65 8.59
CA ILE A 141 6.70 -1.47 8.14
C ILE A 141 6.21 -2.70 7.39
N ALA A 142 6.94 -3.13 6.36
CA ALA A 142 6.49 -4.22 5.50
C ALA A 142 6.47 -5.58 6.24
N ARG A 143 7.40 -5.82 7.17
CA ARG A 143 7.38 -7.02 8.03
C ARG A 143 6.24 -6.97 9.06
N ALA A 144 6.02 -5.82 9.70
CA ALA A 144 4.90 -5.64 10.61
C ALA A 144 3.57 -5.82 9.86
N ARG A 145 3.47 -5.33 8.63
CA ARG A 145 2.31 -5.54 7.78
C ARG A 145 2.04 -7.03 7.53
N VAL A 146 3.06 -7.81 7.18
CA VAL A 146 2.95 -9.27 7.05
C VAL A 146 2.49 -9.91 8.36
N PHE A 147 3.04 -9.50 9.51
CA PHE A 147 2.60 -10.00 10.81
C PHE A 147 1.11 -9.76 11.04
N LEU A 148 0.64 -8.53 10.78
CA LEU A 148 -0.76 -8.15 11.02
C LEU A 148 -1.73 -8.89 10.09
N ASP A 149 -1.30 -9.31 8.91
CA ASP A 149 -2.14 -10.12 8.02
C ASP A 149 -2.06 -11.63 8.35
N ALA A 150 -0.89 -12.12 8.73
CA ALA A 150 -0.63 -13.54 8.95
C ALA A 150 -1.06 -14.04 10.33
N PHE A 151 -0.99 -13.20 11.36
CA PHE A 151 -1.24 -13.56 12.76
C PHE A 151 -2.35 -12.71 13.40
N PRO A 152 -3.60 -12.74 12.88
CA PRO A 152 -4.68 -11.89 13.38
C PRO A 152 -5.08 -12.20 14.84
N LYS A 153 -4.82 -13.42 15.31
CA LYS A 153 -5.17 -13.89 16.66
C LYS A 153 -3.99 -13.90 17.63
N SER A 154 -2.79 -13.48 17.21
CA SER A 154 -1.62 -13.51 18.11
C SER A 154 -1.80 -12.50 19.25
N PRO A 155 -1.47 -12.88 20.50
CA PRO A 155 -1.46 -11.95 21.64
C PRO A 155 -0.39 -10.85 21.47
N LEU A 156 0.58 -11.05 20.57
CA LEU A 156 1.64 -10.09 20.27
C LEU A 156 1.24 -9.02 19.25
N ARG A 157 0.00 -9.06 18.75
CA ARG A 157 -0.52 -8.11 17.77
C ARG A 157 -0.47 -6.63 18.23
N PRO A 158 -0.75 -6.27 19.50
CA PRO A 158 -0.62 -4.88 19.96
C PRO A 158 0.81 -4.35 19.82
N ALA A 159 1.81 -5.15 20.17
CA ALA A 159 3.22 -4.82 19.98
C ALA A 159 3.58 -4.61 18.50
N ALA A 160 3.05 -5.46 17.60
CA ALA A 160 3.27 -5.30 16.16
C ALA A 160 2.58 -4.03 15.60
N LEU A 161 1.35 -3.71 16.04
CA LEU A 161 0.65 -2.48 15.68
C LEU A 161 1.40 -1.23 16.14
N MET A 162 1.98 -1.28 17.35
CA MET A 162 2.77 -0.18 17.90
C MET A 162 4.02 0.05 17.05
N LEU A 163 4.79 -1.00 16.76
CA LEU A 163 5.97 -0.92 15.89
C LEU A 163 5.62 -0.42 14.49
N TYR A 164 4.48 -0.86 13.94
CA TYR A 164 4.00 -0.41 12.63
C TYR A 164 3.69 1.09 12.61
N GLY A 165 2.96 1.60 13.62
CA GLY A 165 2.61 3.02 13.72
C GLY A 165 3.82 3.91 13.96
N THR A 166 4.72 3.52 14.87
CA THR A 166 5.96 4.27 15.13
C THR A 166 6.82 4.35 13.87
N ALA A 167 6.99 3.25 13.14
CA ALA A 167 7.74 3.24 11.89
C ALA A 167 7.07 4.07 10.79
N ALA A 168 5.74 4.11 10.76
CA ALA A 168 4.99 4.95 9.83
C ALA A 168 5.29 6.44 10.08
N GLU A 169 5.26 6.89 11.34
CA GLU A 169 5.59 8.28 11.69
C GLU A 169 7.04 8.64 11.35
N GLU A 170 8.01 7.77 11.69
CA GLU A 170 9.42 7.93 11.25
C GLU A 170 9.53 8.02 9.71
N GLY A 171 8.69 7.27 8.99
CA GLY A 171 8.59 7.31 7.54
C GLY A 171 8.03 8.64 7.02
N ALA A 172 7.07 9.23 7.73
CA ALA A 172 6.46 10.52 7.39
C ALA A 172 7.52 11.65 7.42
N ASP A 173 8.38 11.66 8.45
CA ASP A 173 9.49 12.61 8.56
C ASP A 173 10.48 12.50 7.39
N LYS A 174 10.85 11.26 7.02
CA LYS A 174 11.76 11.00 5.90
C LYS A 174 11.15 11.45 4.57
N LEU A 175 9.89 11.11 4.33
CA LEU A 175 9.16 11.48 3.12
C LEU A 175 8.99 12.99 3.02
N THR A 176 8.77 13.68 4.14
CA THR A 176 8.68 15.15 4.18
C THR A 176 9.98 15.77 3.67
N ARG A 177 11.14 15.32 4.20
CA ARG A 177 12.45 15.80 3.75
C ARG A 177 12.77 15.44 2.30
N GLU A 178 12.29 14.30 1.80
CA GLU A 178 12.52 13.89 0.41
C GLU A 178 11.62 14.69 -0.55
N ALA A 179 10.34 14.87 -0.22
CA ALA A 179 9.40 15.66 -0.99
C ALA A 179 9.86 17.12 -1.07
N ALA A 180 10.25 17.73 0.05
CA ALA A 180 10.76 19.11 0.08
C ALA A 180 12.02 19.32 -0.78
N ARG A 181 12.83 18.27 -0.98
CA ARG A 181 14.00 18.33 -1.87
C ARG A 181 13.67 18.15 -3.35
N ARG A 182 12.56 17.47 -3.66
CA ARG A 182 12.19 17.13 -5.04
C ARG A 182 11.14 18.05 -5.66
N LEU A 183 10.31 18.68 -4.84
CA LEU A 183 9.25 19.58 -5.28
C LEU A 183 9.77 21.02 -5.20
N ASP A 184 10.01 21.65 -6.35
CA ASP A 184 10.40 23.06 -6.40
C ASP A 184 9.19 23.97 -6.17
N GLU A 185 9.28 24.84 -5.17
CA GLU A 185 8.23 25.80 -4.83
C GLU A 185 7.94 26.78 -5.96
N ARG A 186 8.94 27.15 -6.77
CA ARG A 186 8.74 28.05 -7.91
C ARG A 186 7.90 27.39 -9.01
N GLU A 187 8.19 26.13 -9.32
CA GLU A 187 7.41 25.35 -10.29
C GLU A 187 5.98 25.11 -9.79
N MET A 188 5.82 24.79 -8.50
CA MET A 188 4.50 24.63 -7.90
C MET A 188 3.65 25.90 -8.01
N VAL A 189 4.23 27.07 -7.70
CA VAL A 189 3.53 28.37 -7.82
C VAL A 189 3.18 28.68 -9.27
N ALA A 190 4.11 28.45 -10.21
CA ALA A 190 3.91 28.73 -11.63
C ALA A 190 2.76 27.91 -12.25
N SER A 191 2.50 26.70 -11.74
CA SER A 191 1.40 25.85 -12.20
C SER A 191 -0.01 26.35 -11.83
N GLY A 192 -0.13 27.18 -10.79
CA GLY A 192 -1.41 27.55 -10.18
C GLY A 192 -2.11 26.46 -9.36
N ALA A 193 -1.58 25.24 -9.25
CA ALA A 193 -2.17 24.18 -8.45
C ALA A 193 -1.89 24.36 -6.93
N PRO A 194 -2.82 23.99 -6.03
CA PRO A 194 -2.58 24.06 -4.59
C PRO A 194 -1.37 23.22 -4.15
N ILE A 195 -0.54 23.75 -3.23
CA ILE A 195 0.68 23.08 -2.75
C ILE A 195 0.41 21.65 -2.25
N HIS A 196 -0.66 21.45 -1.48
CA HIS A 196 -0.99 20.13 -0.94
C HIS A 196 -1.21 19.07 -2.03
N SER A 197 -1.65 19.45 -3.22
CA SER A 197 -1.83 18.54 -4.35
C SER A 197 -0.51 17.91 -4.79
N TYR A 198 0.58 18.68 -4.80
CA TYR A 198 1.91 18.17 -5.13
C TYR A 198 2.40 17.14 -4.10
N PHE A 199 2.25 17.46 -2.81
CA PHE A 199 2.65 16.57 -1.73
C PHE A 199 1.83 15.29 -1.69
N LEU A 200 0.50 15.37 -1.84
CA LEU A 200 -0.36 14.18 -1.82
C LEU A 200 -0.21 13.28 -3.06
N ASN A 201 0.32 13.82 -4.16
CA ASN A 201 0.68 13.07 -5.37
C ASN A 201 2.17 12.71 -5.44
N TYR A 202 2.92 12.90 -4.36
CA TYR A 202 4.32 12.51 -4.31
C TYR A 202 4.48 10.99 -4.41
N ALA A 203 5.19 10.52 -5.45
CA ALA A 203 5.36 9.09 -5.76
C ALA A 203 5.99 8.27 -4.60
N GLY A 204 6.75 8.91 -3.72
CA GLY A 204 7.32 8.25 -2.54
C GLY A 204 6.26 7.66 -1.58
N LEU A 205 5.02 8.16 -1.63
CA LEU A 205 3.91 7.67 -0.80
C LEU A 205 3.42 6.28 -1.21
N ASP A 206 3.60 5.88 -2.47
CA ASP A 206 2.96 4.68 -3.04
C ASP A 206 3.42 3.37 -2.38
N ARG A 207 4.70 3.30 -1.99
CA ARG A 207 5.21 2.11 -1.26
C ARG A 207 4.55 1.95 0.10
N TYR A 208 4.23 3.06 0.78
CA TYR A 208 3.60 3.07 2.09
C TYR A 208 2.10 2.79 1.98
N ARG A 209 1.41 3.39 1.00
CA ARG A 209 -0.01 3.13 0.69
C ARG A 209 -0.26 1.65 0.38
N ARG A 210 0.61 1.01 -0.40
CA ARG A 210 0.53 -0.45 -0.66
C ARG A 210 0.64 -1.31 0.59
N ASN A 211 1.26 -0.79 1.65
CA ASN A 211 1.35 -1.46 2.95
C ASN A 211 0.24 -1.02 3.92
N GLY A 212 -0.75 -0.24 3.48
CA GLY A 212 -1.88 0.20 4.30
C GLY A 212 -1.59 1.43 5.17
N ILE A 213 -0.50 2.15 4.93
CA ILE A 213 -0.21 3.41 5.62
C ILE A 213 -0.83 4.56 4.84
N VAL A 214 -1.57 5.40 5.57
CA VAL A 214 -2.11 6.66 5.06
C VAL A 214 -1.39 7.80 5.76
N PHE A 215 -0.92 8.76 4.96
CA PHE A 215 -0.34 9.99 5.45
C PHE A 215 -1.31 11.14 5.22
N VAL A 216 -1.42 12.02 6.21
CA VAL A 216 -2.11 13.30 6.13
C VAL A 216 -1.05 14.38 5.91
N PHE A 217 -1.35 15.36 5.07
CA PHE A 217 -0.46 16.50 4.83
C PHE A 217 -0.95 17.70 5.63
N ASN A 218 -0.09 18.28 6.46
CA ASN A 218 -0.34 19.56 7.11
C ASN A 218 0.17 20.68 6.21
N SER A 219 -0.74 21.53 5.72
CA SER A 219 -0.39 22.64 4.82
C SER A 219 0.35 23.79 5.50
N ALA A 220 0.16 23.99 6.80
CA ALA A 220 0.84 25.05 7.55
C ALA A 220 2.31 24.71 7.78
N THR A 221 2.63 23.46 8.14
CA THR A 221 4.01 23.02 8.38
C THR A 221 4.67 22.42 7.13
N LYS A 222 3.89 22.13 6.08
CA LYS A 222 4.31 21.40 4.87
C LYS A 222 4.89 20.01 5.18
N GLN A 223 4.33 19.32 6.18
CA GLN A 223 4.81 18.00 6.64
C GLN A 223 3.77 16.89 6.44
N PHE A 224 4.25 15.68 6.23
CA PHE A 224 3.43 14.47 6.33
C PHE A 224 3.34 14.01 7.78
N HIS A 225 2.16 13.52 8.18
CA HIS A 225 1.93 12.83 9.45
C HIS A 225 1.23 11.51 9.20
N TYR A 226 1.54 10.50 10.01
CA TYR A 226 0.76 9.27 10.00
C TYR A 226 -0.67 9.54 10.49
N ASP A 227 -1.66 8.89 9.89
CA ASP A 227 -3.06 9.07 10.28
C ASP A 227 -3.40 8.52 11.67
N GLY A 228 -2.53 7.67 12.23
CA GLY A 228 -2.68 7.06 13.56
C GLY A 228 -3.60 5.83 13.59
N GLU A 229 -3.93 5.22 12.44
CA GLU A 229 -4.88 4.10 12.38
C GLU A 229 -4.47 2.93 13.28
N SER A 230 -3.20 2.56 13.32
CA SER A 230 -2.74 1.43 14.15
C SER A 230 -2.88 1.70 15.64
N TRP A 231 -2.63 2.94 16.08
CA TRP A 231 -2.81 3.35 17.47
C TRP A 231 -4.28 3.36 17.86
N ARG A 232 -5.16 3.82 16.96
CA ARG A 232 -6.63 3.73 17.13
C ARG A 232 -7.08 2.26 17.19
N GLU A 233 -6.50 1.36 16.40
CA GLU A 233 -6.77 -0.08 16.48
C GLU A 233 -6.34 -0.66 17.84
N ILE A 234 -5.19 -0.27 18.39
CA ILE A 234 -4.74 -0.70 19.73
C ILE A 234 -5.77 -0.30 20.79
N LEU A 235 -6.15 0.98 20.83
CA LEU A 235 -7.11 1.46 21.84
C LEU A 235 -8.48 0.79 21.72
N ARG A 236 -8.93 0.52 20.49
CA ARG A 236 -10.23 -0.09 20.22
C ARG A 236 -10.29 -1.58 20.51
N ARG A 237 -9.26 -2.34 20.11
CA ARG A 237 -9.25 -3.81 20.19
C ARG A 237 -8.47 -4.36 21.37
N TYR A 238 -7.51 -3.61 21.89
CA TYR A 238 -6.58 -4.02 22.93
C TYR A 238 -6.45 -2.97 24.04
N PRO A 239 -7.56 -2.46 24.59
CA PRO A 239 -7.52 -1.34 25.56
C PRO A 239 -6.75 -1.66 26.85
N ARG A 240 -6.56 -2.95 27.17
CA ARG A 240 -5.86 -3.42 28.37
C ARG A 240 -4.40 -3.80 28.12
N SER A 241 -3.90 -3.66 26.89
CA SER A 241 -2.50 -3.99 26.60
C SER A 241 -1.56 -2.88 27.10
N PRO A 242 -0.29 -3.19 27.41
CA PRO A 242 0.67 -2.17 27.84
C PRO A 242 0.91 -1.09 26.76
N GLU A 243 0.73 -1.44 25.49
CA GLU A 243 0.85 -0.50 24.36
C GLU A 243 -0.28 0.53 24.30
N ALA A 244 -1.42 0.30 24.97
CA ALA A 244 -2.57 1.20 24.92
C ALA A 244 -2.24 2.58 25.52
N ALA A 245 -1.47 2.64 26.62
CA ALA A 245 -1.05 3.91 27.22
C ALA A 245 -0.19 4.74 26.26
N GLN A 246 0.78 4.09 25.60
CA GLN A 246 1.63 4.73 24.60
C GLN A 246 0.84 5.17 23.36
N ALA A 247 -0.11 4.34 22.90
CA ALA A 247 -0.94 4.66 21.75
C ALA A 247 -1.79 5.92 21.98
N ARG A 248 -2.30 6.11 23.21
CA ARG A 248 -3.02 7.32 23.61
C ARG A 248 -2.12 8.56 23.54
N GLN A 249 -0.95 8.50 24.17
CA GLN A 249 0.03 9.60 24.12
C GLN A 249 0.38 10.00 22.69
N ARG A 250 0.55 9.02 21.79
CA ARG A 250 0.86 9.27 20.37
C ARG A 250 -0.30 9.94 19.62
N LEU A 251 -1.54 9.53 19.88
CA LEU A 251 -2.72 10.14 19.27
C LEU A 251 -2.98 11.56 19.80
N ASP A 252 -2.77 11.78 21.09
CA ASP A 252 -2.87 13.10 21.70
C ASP A 252 -1.86 14.05 21.05
N ALA A 253 -0.59 13.60 20.89
CA ALA A 253 0.43 14.36 20.18
C ALA A 253 0.06 14.68 18.73
N LEU A 254 -0.57 13.75 17.99
CA LEU A 254 -1.06 14.02 16.63
C LEU A 254 -2.21 15.03 16.59
N SER A 255 -3.04 15.09 17.62
CA SER A 255 -4.19 16.01 17.66
C SER A 255 -3.76 17.47 17.78
N PHE A 256 -2.61 17.74 18.39
CA PHE A 256 -2.04 19.08 18.49
C PHE A 256 -1.35 19.55 17.20
N THR A 257 -1.02 18.62 16.30
CA THR A 257 -0.30 18.91 15.05
C THR A 257 -1.23 19.07 13.85
N ARG A 258 -2.53 18.81 13.98
CA ARG A 258 -3.53 19.01 12.92
C ARG A 258 -4.17 20.38 13.04
#